data_AF-A0A7I8CXV7-F1
#
_entry.id   AF-A0A7I8CXV7-F1
#
_cell.length_a   1.000
_cell.length_b   1.000
_cell.length_c   1.000
_cell.angle_alpha   90.00
_cell.angle_beta   90.00
_cell.angle_gamma   90.00
#
_symmetry.space_group_name_H-M   'P 1'
#
loop_
_entity.id
_entity.type
_entity.pdbx_description
1 polymer ?
#
loop_
_entity_poly.entity_id
_entity_poly.type
_entity_poly.pdbx_seq_one_letter_code
_entity_poly.pdbx_strand_id
1 'polypeptide(L)'
;MDDETTTSPMKSRYGIVVFREEKAESLDEAGVMVNHSSSVANAGIRKVVEAGLEEGYVAKCLFRSPDPDGFTLIYLWFKGNYVLPTHTHNTDCLYYVIAGEIHLGKQVLTAGDGFFLGADTPYGYTAGPQGVEVLEFRNSTAFDITVRDGMEKAWEKLVGICEANRELWKTQKPPLRQPKVV
;
A
#
# COMPACT_ATOMS: atom_id res chain seq x y z
N MET A 1 19.36 44.47 7.09
CA MET A 1 18.05 44.00 7.58
C MET A 1 17.28 43.78 6.31
N ASP A 2 17.57 42.65 5.68
CA ASP A 2 17.26 42.41 4.28
C ASP A 2 16.14 41.40 4.25
N ASP A 3 14.95 41.91 3.96
CA ASP A 3 13.70 41.15 3.88
C ASP A 3 13.65 40.49 2.50
N GLU A 4 14.16 39.26 2.41
CA GLU A 4 13.93 38.38 1.27
C GLU A 4 12.45 38.00 1.24
N THR A 5 11.66 38.77 0.49
CA THR A 5 10.29 38.42 0.12
C THR A 5 10.30 37.09 -0.62
N THR A 6 10.06 36.01 0.13
CA THR A 6 9.88 34.66 -0.41
C THR A 6 8.52 34.63 -1.11
N THR A 7 8.50 34.79 -2.43
CA THR A 7 7.30 34.54 -3.21
C THR A 7 7.04 33.04 -3.24
N SER A 8 6.21 32.54 -2.32
CA SER A 8 5.69 31.18 -2.41
C SER A 8 5.01 31.00 -3.79
N PRO A 9 5.31 29.92 -4.53
CA PRO A 9 4.67 29.69 -5.83
C PRO A 9 3.15 29.62 -5.64
N MET A 10 2.41 30.37 -6.46
CA MET A 10 0.94 30.33 -6.43
C MET A 10 0.49 28.89 -6.70
N LYS A 11 -0.17 28.26 -5.73
CA LYS A 11 -0.86 26.99 -5.97
C LYS A 11 -1.80 27.15 -7.14
N SER A 12 -1.60 26.32 -8.17
CA SER A 12 -2.56 26.18 -9.27
C SER A 12 -3.94 25.94 -8.68
N ARG A 13 -4.90 26.83 -8.96
CA ARG A 13 -6.30 26.62 -8.56
C ARG A 13 -6.91 25.61 -9.51
N TYR A 14 -6.64 24.33 -9.26
CA TYR A 14 -7.39 23.27 -9.90
C TYR A 14 -8.85 23.37 -9.46
N GLY A 15 -9.77 23.32 -10.43
CA GLY A 15 -11.19 23.15 -10.17
C GLY A 15 -11.49 21.71 -9.71
N ILE A 16 -12.67 21.19 -10.04
CA ILE A 16 -12.97 19.78 -9.80
C ILE A 16 -12.16 18.92 -10.78
N VAL A 17 -11.32 18.02 -10.25
CA VAL A 17 -10.61 17.00 -11.03
C VAL A 17 -11.32 15.66 -10.87
N VAL A 18 -11.76 15.09 -11.99
CA VAL A 18 -12.43 13.79 -12.03
C VAL A 18 -11.42 12.71 -12.42
N PHE A 19 -11.23 11.70 -11.57
CA PHE A 19 -10.48 10.47 -11.91
C PHE A 19 -11.45 9.29 -12.09
N ARG A 20 -11.00 8.27 -12.82
CA ARG A 20 -11.80 7.08 -13.14
C ARG A 20 -10.93 5.84 -12.92
N GLU A 21 -11.45 4.85 -12.21
CA GLU A 21 -10.72 3.61 -11.93
C GLU A 21 -10.32 2.87 -13.22
N GLU A 22 -11.17 2.91 -14.25
CA GLU A 22 -10.89 2.29 -15.56
C GLU A 22 -9.64 2.86 -16.26
N LYS A 23 -9.18 4.04 -15.84
CA LYS A 23 -7.96 4.71 -16.33
C LYS A 23 -6.80 4.65 -15.33
N ALA A 24 -7.02 4.02 -14.17
CA ALA A 24 -5.98 3.91 -13.16
C ALA A 24 -4.91 2.92 -13.61
N GLU A 25 -3.67 3.38 -13.62
CA GLU A 25 -2.50 2.55 -13.86
C GLU A 25 -2.26 1.63 -12.66
N SER A 26 -1.59 0.49 -12.89
CA SER A 26 -1.00 -0.25 -11.77
C SER A 26 -0.02 0.64 -11.00
N LEU A 27 0.23 0.31 -9.72
CA LEU A 27 1.15 1.10 -8.90
C LEU A 27 2.56 1.20 -9.53
N ASP A 28 3.01 0.13 -10.18
CA ASP A 28 4.31 0.05 -10.84
C ASP A 28 4.36 0.91 -12.11
N GLU A 29 3.34 0.83 -12.97
CA GLU A 29 3.25 1.65 -14.19
C GLU A 29 3.15 3.14 -13.89
N ALA A 30 2.42 3.51 -12.82
CA ALA A 30 2.27 4.90 -12.39
C ALA A 30 3.61 5.54 -11.96
N GLY A 31 4.62 4.73 -11.61
CA GLY A 31 5.95 5.21 -11.24
C GLY A 31 5.98 6.14 -10.04
N VAL A 32 4.99 6.03 -9.14
CA VAL A 32 4.87 6.88 -7.94
C VAL A 32 5.62 6.32 -6.74
N MET A 33 6.02 5.05 -6.77
CA MET A 33 6.71 4.37 -5.67
C MET A 33 8.12 3.95 -6.11
N VAL A 34 9.15 4.34 -5.35
CA VAL A 34 10.55 4.01 -5.64
C VAL A 34 11.10 3.08 -4.58
N ASN A 35 11.63 1.92 -4.97
CA ASN A 35 12.21 0.96 -4.03
C ASN A 35 13.61 1.41 -3.55
N HIS A 36 13.76 1.61 -2.25
CA HIS A 36 15.01 2.02 -1.56
C HIS A 36 15.55 0.93 -0.62
N SER A 37 15.02 -0.30 -0.72
CA SER A 37 15.42 -1.44 0.10
C SER A 37 16.88 -1.85 -0.12
N SER A 38 17.49 -2.44 0.90
CA SER A 38 18.85 -2.98 0.83
C SER A 38 18.98 -4.11 -0.21
N SER A 39 20.20 -4.46 -0.62
CA SER A 39 20.45 -5.63 -1.46
C SER A 39 20.01 -6.95 -0.81
N VAL A 40 20.08 -7.04 0.53
CA VAL A 40 19.67 -8.20 1.32
C VAL A 40 18.14 -8.33 1.32
N ALA A 41 17.42 -7.24 1.63
CA ALA A 41 15.96 -7.22 1.56
C ALA A 41 15.47 -7.53 0.15
N ASN A 42 16.08 -6.92 -0.87
CA ASN A 42 15.72 -7.19 -2.26
C ASN A 42 15.98 -8.65 -2.67
N ALA A 43 17.05 -9.29 -2.17
CA ALA A 43 17.28 -10.71 -2.39
C ALA A 43 16.22 -11.59 -1.73
N GLY A 44 15.79 -11.25 -0.51
CA GLY A 44 14.69 -11.92 0.18
C GLY A 44 13.37 -11.78 -0.59
N ILE A 45 12.99 -10.56 -0.96
CA ILE A 45 11.75 -10.28 -1.71
C ILE A 45 11.71 -11.01 -3.04
N ARG A 46 12.82 -11.10 -3.79
CA ARG A 46 12.87 -11.88 -5.05
C ARG A 46 12.43 -13.33 -4.86
N LYS A 47 12.88 -14.00 -3.79
CA LYS A 47 12.45 -15.38 -3.48
C LYS A 47 10.94 -15.47 -3.28
N VAL A 48 10.35 -14.49 -2.58
CA VAL A 48 8.91 -14.47 -2.31
C VAL A 48 8.11 -14.14 -3.58
N VAL A 49 8.64 -13.27 -4.46
CA VAL A 49 8.06 -12.98 -5.78
C VAL A 49 8.06 -14.24 -6.65
N GLU A 50 9.17 -14.98 -6.72
CA GLU A 50 9.25 -16.27 -7.43
C GLU A 50 8.20 -17.29 -6.91
N ALA A 51 7.89 -17.24 -5.61
CA ALA A 51 6.86 -18.06 -4.97
C ALA A 51 5.41 -17.59 -5.27
N GLY A 52 5.23 -16.44 -5.92
CA GLY A 52 3.93 -15.93 -6.38
C GLY A 52 3.38 -14.74 -5.58
N LEU A 53 4.21 -13.97 -4.87
CA LEU A 53 3.76 -12.80 -4.10
C LEU A 53 2.88 -11.84 -4.91
N GLU A 54 3.26 -11.56 -6.16
CA GLU A 54 2.55 -10.62 -7.05
C GLU A 54 1.16 -11.10 -7.45
N GLU A 55 0.87 -12.40 -7.36
CA GLU A 55 -0.46 -12.94 -7.60
C GLU A 55 -1.41 -12.68 -6.43
N GLY A 56 -0.85 -12.35 -5.26
CA GLY A 56 -1.55 -12.19 -4.00
C GLY A 56 -2.12 -10.79 -3.75
N TYR A 57 -1.89 -9.84 -4.64
CA TYR A 57 -2.44 -8.49 -4.49
C TYR A 57 -2.77 -7.81 -5.83
N VAL A 58 -3.53 -6.72 -5.73
CA VAL A 58 -3.75 -5.74 -6.80
C VAL A 58 -3.48 -4.37 -6.21
N ALA A 59 -2.63 -3.58 -6.86
CA ALA A 59 -2.33 -2.21 -6.47
C ALA A 59 -2.53 -1.26 -7.65
N LYS A 60 -3.30 -0.19 -7.46
CA LYS A 60 -3.59 0.80 -8.51
C LYS A 60 -3.40 2.22 -7.97
N CYS A 61 -2.81 3.09 -8.78
CA CYS A 61 -2.81 4.53 -8.51
C CYS A 61 -4.11 5.14 -9.04
N LEU A 62 -5.10 5.33 -8.16
CA LEU A 62 -6.39 5.88 -8.57
C LEU A 62 -6.30 7.38 -8.87
N PHE A 63 -5.49 8.10 -8.11
CA PHE A 63 -5.26 9.52 -8.30
C PHE A 63 -3.85 9.91 -7.88
N ARG A 64 -3.21 10.72 -8.71
CA ARG A 64 -1.99 11.45 -8.41
C ARG A 64 -2.26 12.92 -8.67
N SER A 65 -2.04 13.75 -7.66
CA SER A 65 -2.20 15.19 -7.83
C SER A 65 -1.29 15.74 -8.93
N PRO A 66 -1.77 16.65 -9.80
CA PRO A 66 -0.92 17.41 -10.72
C PRO A 66 -0.10 18.49 -10.01
N ASP A 67 -0.47 18.89 -8.78
CA ASP A 67 0.39 19.66 -7.88
C ASP A 67 1.46 18.74 -7.29
N PRO A 68 2.77 19.01 -7.47
CA PRO A 68 3.85 18.23 -6.88
C PRO A 68 3.74 18.09 -5.35
N ASP A 69 3.24 19.13 -4.67
CA ASP A 69 3.01 19.17 -3.21
C ASP A 69 1.64 18.60 -2.80
N GLY A 70 0.96 17.92 -3.74
CA GLY A 70 -0.33 17.31 -3.51
C GLY A 70 -0.25 15.90 -2.92
N PHE A 71 -1.31 15.12 -3.15
CA PHE A 71 -1.45 13.79 -2.56
C PHE A 71 -1.67 12.70 -3.62
N THR A 72 -1.53 11.45 -3.20
CA THR A 72 -1.90 10.26 -3.96
C THR A 72 -3.02 9.49 -3.27
N LEU A 73 -3.84 8.82 -4.07
CA LEU A 73 -4.82 7.83 -3.63
C LEU A 73 -4.48 6.51 -4.30
N ILE A 74 -4.09 5.53 -3.50
CA ILE A 74 -3.78 4.17 -3.93
C ILE A 74 -4.93 3.26 -3.49
N TYR A 75 -5.35 2.39 -4.39
CA TYR A 75 -6.22 1.26 -4.07
C TYR A 75 -5.37 0.01 -3.94
N LEU A 76 -5.59 -0.73 -2.86
CA LEU A 76 -4.95 -2.01 -2.59
C LEU A 76 -6.03 -3.06 -2.34
N TRP A 77 -5.88 -4.21 -2.99
CA TRP A 77 -6.57 -5.43 -2.62
C TRP A 77 -5.54 -6.51 -2.35
N PHE A 78 -5.41 -6.89 -1.07
CA PHE A 78 -4.62 -8.03 -0.67
C PHE A 78 -5.53 -9.25 -0.54
N LYS A 79 -5.13 -10.36 -1.16
CA LYS A 79 -5.91 -11.60 -1.16
C LYS A 79 -5.79 -12.35 0.17
N GLY A 80 -6.52 -13.44 0.29
CA GLY A 80 -6.64 -14.20 1.54
C GLY A 80 -5.29 -14.57 2.13
N ASN A 81 -5.09 -14.28 3.42
CA ASN A 81 -3.86 -14.59 4.15
C ASN A 81 -2.57 -13.93 3.62
N TYR A 82 -2.68 -12.96 2.70
CA TYR A 82 -1.52 -12.24 2.21
C TYR A 82 -0.78 -11.55 3.36
N VAL A 83 0.54 -11.68 3.41
CA VAL A 83 1.37 -11.01 4.41
C VAL A 83 2.16 -9.91 3.75
N LEU A 84 1.87 -8.67 4.14
CA LEU A 84 2.61 -7.50 3.72
C LEU A 84 3.93 -7.44 4.51
N PRO A 85 5.10 -7.58 3.84
CA PRO A 85 6.40 -7.52 4.52
C PRO A 85 6.57 -6.20 5.27
N THR A 86 7.30 -6.23 6.38
CA THR A 86 7.53 -5.00 7.15
C THR A 86 8.34 -4.00 6.34
N HIS A 87 7.85 -2.77 6.22
CA HIS A 87 8.52 -1.70 5.48
C HIS A 87 8.19 -0.31 6.04
N THR A 88 8.82 0.71 5.49
CA THR A 88 8.58 2.13 5.75
C THR A 88 8.31 2.90 4.45
N HIS A 89 7.72 4.08 4.61
CA HIS A 89 7.58 5.11 3.57
C HIS A 89 8.06 6.46 4.13
N ASN A 90 8.66 7.30 3.30
CA ASN A 90 9.17 8.64 3.63
C ASN A 90 8.08 9.73 3.71
N THR A 91 6.81 9.35 3.80
CA THR A 91 5.63 10.22 3.77
C THR A 91 4.56 9.67 4.70
N ASP A 92 3.70 10.54 5.21
CA ASP A 92 2.58 10.14 6.05
C ASP A 92 1.56 9.35 5.23
N CYS A 93 1.06 8.26 5.81
CA CYS A 93 0.11 7.35 5.16
C CYS A 93 -1.15 7.20 6.02
N LEU A 94 -2.32 7.38 5.41
CA LEU A 94 -3.62 7.09 6.02
C LEU A 94 -4.28 5.92 5.29
N TYR A 95 -4.65 4.88 6.02
CA TYR A 95 -5.33 3.70 5.48
C TYR A 95 -6.78 3.68 5.93
N TYR A 96 -7.65 3.29 5.01
CA TYR A 96 -9.07 3.08 5.26
C TYR A 96 -9.50 1.73 4.70
N VAL A 97 -10.04 0.85 5.55
CA VAL A 97 -10.50 -0.49 5.14
C VAL A 97 -11.88 -0.39 4.51
N ILE A 98 -11.98 -0.76 3.23
CA ILE A 98 -13.24 -0.78 2.48
C ILE A 98 -14.04 -2.03 2.83
N ALA A 99 -13.39 -3.20 2.79
CA ALA A 99 -13.98 -4.52 2.98
C ALA A 99 -12.93 -5.54 3.43
N GLY A 100 -13.36 -6.64 4.04
CA GLY A 100 -12.45 -7.65 4.62
C GLY A 100 -11.82 -7.19 5.93
N GLU A 101 -10.64 -7.70 6.24
CA GLU A 101 -9.95 -7.39 7.51
C GLU A 101 -8.42 -7.36 7.42
N ILE A 102 -7.82 -6.44 8.19
CA ILE A 102 -6.39 -6.33 8.45
C ILE A 102 -6.10 -6.86 9.86
N HIS A 103 -5.10 -7.73 9.98
CA HIS A 103 -4.50 -8.15 11.24
C HIS A 103 -3.23 -7.33 11.47
N LEU A 104 -3.32 -6.28 12.27
CA LEU A 104 -2.24 -5.34 12.58
C LEU A 104 -1.76 -5.54 14.03
N GLY A 105 -0.73 -6.37 14.21
CA GLY A 105 -0.24 -6.74 15.53
C GLY A 105 -1.31 -7.46 16.35
N LYS A 106 -1.83 -6.81 17.41
CA LYS A 106 -2.92 -7.35 18.26
C LYS A 106 -4.31 -6.83 17.85
N GLN A 107 -4.39 -5.97 16.86
CA GLN A 107 -5.63 -5.34 16.41
C GLN A 107 -6.15 -6.07 15.16
N VAL A 108 -7.47 -6.21 15.08
CA VAL A 108 -8.17 -6.60 13.86
C VAL A 108 -8.98 -5.40 13.41
N LEU A 109 -8.67 -4.88 12.22
CA LEU A 109 -9.36 -3.74 11.62
C LEU A 109 -10.24 -4.26 10.49
N THR A 110 -11.49 -3.81 10.45
CA THR A 110 -12.52 -4.28 9.52
C THR A 110 -13.10 -3.10 8.74
N ALA A 111 -14.07 -3.35 7.86
CA ALA A 111 -14.70 -2.31 7.06
C ALA A 111 -15.12 -1.06 7.87
N GLY A 112 -14.68 0.12 7.43
CA GLY A 112 -14.90 1.39 8.11
C GLY A 112 -13.83 1.78 9.12
N ASP A 113 -12.98 0.84 9.53
CA ASP A 113 -11.82 1.15 10.37
C ASP A 113 -10.65 1.67 9.51
N GLY A 114 -9.68 2.30 10.16
CA GLY A 114 -8.50 2.84 9.52
C GLY A 114 -7.37 3.06 10.50
N PHE A 115 -6.18 3.36 9.99
CA PHE A 115 -5.01 3.69 10.80
C PHE A 115 -4.11 4.69 10.08
N PHE A 116 -3.38 5.48 10.86
CA PHE A 116 -2.42 6.47 10.39
C PHE A 116 -1.00 6.00 10.71
N LEU A 117 -0.08 6.21 9.79
CA LEU A 117 1.35 6.04 9.98
C LEU A 117 2.04 7.36 9.66
N GLY A 118 2.87 7.83 10.59
CA GLY A 118 3.79 8.91 10.29
C GLY A 118 4.91 8.41 9.37
N ALA A 119 5.53 9.33 8.63
CA ALA A 119 6.72 9.03 7.84
C ALA A 119 7.76 8.21 8.63
N ASP A 120 8.43 7.30 7.93
CA ASP A 120 9.46 6.38 8.44
C ASP A 120 9.01 5.40 9.55
N THR A 121 7.70 5.30 9.81
CA THR A 121 7.17 4.34 10.79
C THR A 121 7.15 2.92 10.23
N PRO A 122 7.90 1.96 10.81
CA PRO A 122 7.92 0.59 10.31
C PRO A 122 6.61 -0.11 10.64
N TYR A 123 6.00 -0.73 9.63
CA TYR A 123 4.75 -1.46 9.79
C TYR A 123 4.68 -2.65 8.84
N GLY A 124 3.79 -3.59 9.14
CA GLY A 124 3.39 -4.69 8.28
C GLY A 124 2.12 -5.31 8.84
N TYR A 125 1.38 -6.01 8.02
CA TYR A 125 0.13 -6.64 8.44
C TYR A 125 -0.21 -7.87 7.59
N THR A 126 -1.20 -8.61 8.04
CA THR A 126 -1.74 -9.76 7.32
C THR A 126 -3.18 -9.50 6.95
N ALA A 127 -3.55 -9.78 5.70
CA ALA A 127 -4.94 -9.80 5.29
C ALA A 127 -5.63 -11.03 5.91
N GLY A 128 -6.90 -10.87 6.32
CA GLY A 128 -7.69 -12.01 6.78
C GLY A 128 -7.92 -13.07 5.69
N PRO A 129 -8.58 -14.19 6.01
CA PRO A 129 -8.77 -15.30 5.06
C PRO A 129 -9.54 -14.93 3.79
N GLN A 130 -10.43 -13.94 3.86
CA GLN A 130 -11.18 -13.45 2.70
C GLN A 130 -10.43 -12.37 1.90
N GLY A 131 -9.26 -11.95 2.36
CA GLY A 131 -8.54 -10.79 1.84
C GLY A 131 -9.05 -9.48 2.45
N VAL A 132 -8.53 -8.37 1.94
CA VAL A 132 -8.89 -7.02 2.37
C VAL A 132 -8.74 -6.02 1.23
N GLU A 133 -9.68 -5.10 1.14
CA GLU A 133 -9.61 -3.92 0.27
C GLU A 133 -9.35 -2.68 1.11
N VAL A 134 -8.38 -1.87 0.69
CA VAL A 134 -7.88 -0.71 1.43
C VAL A 134 -7.69 0.46 0.48
N LEU A 135 -8.12 1.64 0.91
CA LEU A 135 -7.67 2.90 0.34
C LEU A 135 -6.51 3.44 1.15
N GLU A 136 -5.51 3.92 0.45
CA GLU A 136 -4.33 4.52 1.04
C GLU A 136 -4.13 5.92 0.50
N PHE A 137 -4.08 6.89 1.40
CA PHE A 137 -3.87 8.30 1.11
C PHE A 137 -2.48 8.70 1.60
N ARG A 138 -1.72 9.40 0.76
CA ARG A 138 -0.41 9.96 1.14
C ARG A 138 -0.34 11.42 0.81
N ASN A 139 0.25 12.23 1.69
CA ASN A 139 0.50 13.65 1.44
C ASN A 139 1.71 13.88 0.50
N SER A 140 1.86 13.04 -0.53
CA SER A 140 2.88 13.17 -1.54
C SER A 140 2.41 12.61 -2.89
N THR A 141 2.98 13.15 -3.97
CA THR A 141 2.78 12.66 -5.35
C THR A 141 3.79 11.59 -5.78
N ALA A 142 4.82 11.35 -4.99
CA ALA A 142 5.79 10.26 -5.14
C ALA A 142 6.39 9.88 -3.77
N PHE A 143 6.68 8.61 -3.56
CA PHE A 143 7.13 8.09 -2.26
C PHE A 143 8.11 6.93 -2.44
N ASP A 144 8.87 6.63 -1.40
CA ASP A 144 9.75 5.45 -1.42
C ASP A 144 9.03 4.21 -0.89
N ILE A 145 9.67 3.05 -0.98
CA ILE A 145 9.38 1.90 -0.15
C ILE A 145 10.70 1.29 0.30
N THR A 146 10.86 1.12 1.61
CA THR A 146 12.05 0.49 2.18
C THR A 146 11.62 -0.74 2.98
N VAL A 147 11.74 -1.91 2.36
CA VAL A 147 11.48 -3.20 3.00
C VAL A 147 12.58 -3.48 4.00
N ARG A 148 12.18 -3.81 5.22
CA ARG A 148 13.10 -4.14 6.30
C ARG A 148 13.83 -5.44 5.99
N ASP A 149 15.13 -5.49 6.30
CA ASP A 149 15.89 -6.73 6.26
C ASP A 149 15.23 -7.80 7.14
N GLY A 150 14.95 -8.94 6.53
CA GLY A 150 14.44 -10.13 7.19
C GLY A 150 15.55 -11.16 7.39
N MET A 151 15.42 -11.99 8.42
CA MET A 151 16.20 -13.21 8.55
C MET A 151 15.73 -14.25 7.52
N GLU A 152 16.60 -15.17 7.09
CA GLU A 152 16.26 -16.23 6.10
C GLU A 152 14.94 -16.95 6.44
N LYS A 153 14.75 -17.34 7.71
CA LYS A 153 13.51 -17.99 8.18
C LYS A 153 12.24 -17.15 7.98
N ALA A 154 12.35 -15.82 8.02
CA ALA A 154 11.21 -14.95 7.77
C ALA A 154 10.83 -14.99 6.28
N TRP A 155 11.82 -15.02 5.38
CA TRP A 155 11.60 -15.15 3.94
C TRP A 155 11.03 -16.53 3.58
N GLU A 156 11.58 -17.61 4.15
CA GLU A 156 11.04 -18.98 3.99
C GLU A 156 9.58 -19.07 4.41
N LYS A 157 9.21 -18.42 5.52
CA LYS A 157 7.81 -18.37 5.97
C LYS A 157 6.92 -17.67 4.95
N LEU A 158 7.35 -16.55 4.38
CA LEU A 158 6.59 -15.83 3.36
C LEU A 158 6.45 -16.63 2.06
N VAL A 159 7.52 -17.32 1.64
CA VAL A 159 7.49 -18.27 0.51
C VAL A 159 6.42 -19.34 0.75
N GLY A 160 6.45 -20.02 1.89
CA GLY A 160 5.46 -21.06 2.20
C GLY A 160 4.02 -20.54 2.25
N ILE A 161 3.81 -19.29 2.68
CA ILE A 161 2.48 -18.65 2.63
C ILE A 161 2.05 -18.41 1.18
N CYS A 162 2.94 -17.91 0.32
CA CYS A 162 2.62 -17.71 -1.09
C CYS A 162 2.26 -19.04 -1.74
N GLU A 163 3.11 -20.06 -1.60
CA GLU A 163 2.86 -21.40 -2.17
C GLU A 163 1.54 -22.01 -1.69
N ALA A 164 1.22 -21.88 -0.40
CA ALA A 164 -0.02 -22.41 0.17
C ALA A 164 -1.30 -21.71 -0.33
N ASN A 165 -1.21 -20.45 -0.76
CA ASN A 165 -2.38 -19.65 -1.14
C ASN A 165 -2.45 -19.33 -2.64
N ARG A 166 -1.38 -19.54 -3.41
CA ARG A 166 -1.26 -19.13 -4.82
C ARG A 166 -2.41 -19.62 -5.70
N GLU A 167 -2.80 -20.88 -5.58
CA GLU A 167 -3.91 -21.42 -6.38
C GLU A 167 -5.27 -20.79 -6.02
N LEU A 168 -5.50 -20.53 -4.73
CA LEU A 168 -6.69 -19.80 -4.28
C LEU A 168 -6.69 -18.37 -4.85
N TRP A 169 -5.54 -17.69 -4.79
CA TRP A 169 -5.41 -16.31 -5.23
C TRP A 169 -5.78 -16.09 -6.70
N LYS A 170 -5.53 -17.05 -7.58
CA LYS A 170 -5.90 -16.95 -9.01
C LYS A 170 -7.41 -16.75 -9.25
N THR A 171 -8.25 -17.25 -8.35
CA THR A 171 -9.72 -17.26 -8.52
C THR A 171 -10.45 -16.44 -7.47
N GLN A 172 -9.77 -16.04 -6.40
CA GLN A 172 -10.34 -15.23 -5.34
C GLN A 172 -10.87 -13.90 -5.89
N LYS A 173 -12.01 -13.45 -5.36
CA LYS A 173 -12.61 -12.15 -5.64
C LYS A 173 -12.43 -11.22 -4.43
N PRO A 174 -12.53 -9.89 -4.61
CA PRO A 174 -12.49 -8.97 -3.48
C PRO A 174 -13.58 -9.28 -2.45
N PRO A 175 -13.30 -9.10 -1.14
CA PRO A 175 -14.28 -9.32 -0.09
C PRO A 175 -15.48 -8.36 -0.22
N LEU A 176 -16.66 -8.78 0.21
CA LEU A 176 -17.81 -7.89 0.25
C LEU A 176 -17.76 -7.02 1.51
N ARG A 177 -18.05 -5.72 1.34
CA ARG A 177 -18.20 -4.81 2.48
C ARG A 177 -19.38 -5.24 3.34
N GLN A 178 -19.12 -5.48 4.62
CA GLN A 178 -20.15 -5.70 5.64
C GLN A 178 -20.29 -4.43 6.49
N PRO A 179 -21.35 -3.63 6.30
CA PRO A 179 -21.54 -2.41 7.07
C PRO A 179 -21.77 -2.72 8.55
N LYS A 180 -21.12 -1.97 9.44
CA LYS A 180 -21.45 -1.98 10.87
C LYS A 180 -22.77 -1.22 11.04
N VAL A 181 -23.85 -1.92 11.34
CA VAL A 181 -25.09 -1.28 11.81
C VAL A 181 -24.94 -1.13 13.32
N VAL A 182 -24.73 0.11 13.77
CA VAL A 182 -24.65 0.47 15.19
C VAL A 182 -26.02 0.99 15.63
#